data_AF-A0A814F5A8-F1
#
_entry.id   AF-A0A814F5A8-F1
#
_cell.length_a   1.000
_cell.length_b   1.000
_cell.length_c   1.000
_cell.angle_alpha   90.00
_cell.angle_beta   90.00
_cell.angle_gamma   90.00
#
_symmetry.space_group_name_H-M   'P 1'
#
loop_
_entity.id
_entity.type
_entity.pdbx_description
1 polymer ?
#
loop_
_entity_poly.entity_id
_entity_poly.type
_entity_poly.pdbx_seq_one_letter_code
_entity_poly.pdbx_strand_id
1 'polypeptide(L)'
;MIKWKLRAIVGCKHPKRTYSNSIGEDEISTWDLVDDTGAINLVAFNLDSYIMSNKLVEGQVSYEFDDLSIQTVDKLYKKLPHAYQLIVNKATKVREIIMSFNYQLTYYVIHLNEIEILPLNSITDVHMKVLRDYGITVGNTNGNLWTRRELHVAQDGAHIRLTLWNEQVLLYLRLFI
;
A
#
# COMPACT_ATOMS: atom_id res chain seq x y z
N MET A 1 -29.31 -8.21 10.41
CA MET A 1 -27.95 -7.77 10.07
C MET A 1 -27.21 -8.96 9.51
N ILE A 2 -26.64 -8.84 8.31
CA ILE A 2 -25.85 -9.92 7.70
C ILE A 2 -24.51 -9.96 8.43
N LYS A 3 -24.27 -11.04 9.16
CA LYS A 3 -22.99 -11.30 9.82
C LYS A 3 -22.10 -12.00 8.81
N TRP A 4 -21.02 -11.34 8.42
CA TRP A 4 -20.04 -11.87 7.47
C TRP A 4 -18.65 -11.83 8.08
N LYS A 5 -17.76 -12.66 7.53
CA LYS A 5 -16.36 -12.75 7.93
C LYS A 5 -15.51 -12.77 6.67
N LEU A 6 -14.36 -12.11 6.69
CA LEU A 6 -13.37 -12.19 5.62
C LEU A 6 -12.18 -13.00 6.11
N ARG A 7 -11.67 -13.89 5.25
CA ARG A 7 -10.43 -14.62 5.50
C ARG A 7 -9.46 -14.28 4.39
N ALA A 8 -8.34 -13.66 4.74
CA ALA A 8 -7.40 -13.13 3.77
C ALA A 8 -5.99 -13.08 4.36
N ILE A 9 -4.99 -13.01 3.49
CA ILE A 9 -3.63 -12.60 3.84
C ILE A 9 -3.48 -11.09 3.66
N VAL A 10 -2.51 -10.51 4.35
CA VAL A 10 -2.09 -9.13 4.10
C VAL A 10 -1.12 -9.16 2.93
N GLY A 11 -1.59 -8.79 1.74
CA GLY A 11 -0.78 -8.79 0.52
C GLY A 11 0.20 -7.63 0.44
N CYS A 12 -0.17 -6.47 0.97
CA CYS A 12 0.71 -5.31 1.07
C CYS A 12 0.38 -4.46 2.30
N LYS A 13 1.39 -3.98 3.02
CA LYS A 13 1.24 -2.93 4.04
C LYS A 13 1.77 -1.60 3.49
N HIS A 14 0.87 -0.64 3.30
CA HIS A 14 1.26 0.67 2.78
C HIS A 14 1.93 1.54 3.84
N PRO A 15 2.81 2.47 3.44
CA PRO A 15 3.36 3.47 4.35
C PRO A 15 2.24 4.24 5.05
N LYS A 16 2.44 4.46 6.36
CA LYS A 16 1.54 5.24 7.19
C LYS A 16 1.46 6.68 6.67
N ARG A 17 0.26 7.24 6.64
CA ARG A 17 0.00 8.62 6.21
C ARG A 17 -0.54 9.41 7.40
N THR A 18 -0.08 10.64 7.57
CA THR A 18 -0.66 11.59 8.51
C THR A 18 -1.37 12.71 7.75
N TYR A 19 -2.51 13.15 8.26
CA TYR A 19 -3.28 14.25 7.72
C TYR A 19 -3.57 15.24 8.84
N SER A 20 -3.03 16.46 8.73
CA SER A 20 -3.33 17.54 9.66
C SER A 20 -4.48 18.37 9.11
N ASN A 21 -5.56 18.50 9.87
CA ASN A 21 -6.65 19.42 9.60
C ASN A 21 -6.74 20.46 10.73
N SER A 22 -7.67 21.41 10.61
CA SER A 22 -7.87 22.47 11.61
C SER A 22 -8.31 21.98 12.99
N ILE A 23 -8.72 20.71 13.10
CA ILE A 23 -9.24 20.09 14.33
C ILE A 23 -8.17 19.21 14.99
N GLY A 24 -7.28 18.60 14.22
CA GLY A 24 -6.23 17.74 14.74
C GLY A 24 -5.44 17.01 13.64
N GLU A 25 -4.64 16.05 14.06
CA GLU A 25 -3.85 15.19 13.19
C GLU A 25 -4.46 13.78 13.19
N ASP A 26 -4.85 13.31 12.02
CA ASP A 26 -5.32 11.94 11.82
C ASP A 26 -4.19 11.09 11.24
N GLU A 27 -4.04 9.89 11.78
CA GLU A 27 -3.11 8.89 11.28
C GLU A 27 -3.88 7.80 10.54
N ILE A 28 -3.45 7.45 9.33
CA ILE A 28 -4.10 6.48 8.46
C ILE A 28 -3.09 5.42 8.06
N SER A 29 -3.45 4.16 8.31
CA SER A 29 -2.75 3.00 7.78
C SER A 29 -3.66 2.24 6.83
N THR A 30 -3.08 1.74 5.74
CA THR A 30 -3.81 1.01 4.70
C THR A 30 -3.09 -0.30 4.41
N TRP A 31 -3.87 -1.36 4.21
CA TRP A 31 -3.39 -2.68 3.80
C TRP A 31 -4.20 -3.17 2.61
N ASP A 32 -3.56 -3.95 1.76
CA ASP A 32 -4.25 -4.71 0.72
C ASP A 32 -4.46 -6.12 1.26
N LEU A 33 -5.72 -6.53 1.41
CA LEU A 33 -6.09 -7.88 1.80
C LEU A 33 -6.34 -8.71 0.55
N VAL A 34 -5.82 -9.93 0.51
CA VAL A 34 -5.93 -10.83 -0.64
C VAL A 34 -6.55 -12.15 -0.21
N ASP A 35 -7.58 -12.56 -0.93
CA ASP A 35 -8.20 -13.88 -0.83
C ASP A 35 -8.25 -14.58 -2.20
N ASP A 36 -9.02 -15.65 -2.32
CA ASP A 36 -9.18 -16.42 -3.56
C ASP A 36 -10.05 -15.71 -4.61
N THR A 37 -10.77 -14.67 -4.22
CA THR A 37 -11.66 -13.90 -5.09
C THR A 37 -11.03 -12.61 -5.60
N GLY A 38 -10.02 -12.09 -4.90
CA GLY A 38 -9.26 -10.92 -5.34
C GLY A 38 -8.61 -10.17 -4.19
N ALA A 39 -8.49 -8.85 -4.38
CA ALA A 39 -7.85 -7.95 -3.44
C ALA A 39 -8.78 -6.79 -3.05
N ILE A 40 -8.74 -6.40 -1.77
CA ILE A 40 -9.53 -5.29 -1.23
C ILE A 40 -8.72 -4.46 -0.22
N ASN A 41 -8.94 -3.15 -0.21
CA ASN A 41 -8.28 -2.26 0.76
C ASN A 41 -8.90 -2.43 2.15
N LEU A 42 -8.05 -2.49 3.17
CA LEU A 42 -8.39 -2.28 4.57
C LEU A 42 -7.79 -0.96 5.04
N VAL A 43 -8.58 -0.12 5.69
CA VAL A 43 -8.16 1.17 6.23
C VAL A 43 -8.44 1.21 7.72
N ALA A 44 -7.47 1.69 8.50
CA ALA A 44 -7.62 1.97 9.92
C ALA A 44 -7.15 3.39 10.24
N PHE A 45 -7.80 4.00 11.23
CA PHE A 45 -7.55 5.37 11.65
C PHE A 45 -7.00 5.40 13.08
N ASN A 46 -6.08 6.33 13.36
CA ASN A 46 -5.63 6.70 14.69
C ASN A 46 -5.22 5.49 15.56
N LEU A 47 -5.90 5.26 16.67
CA LEU A 47 -5.59 4.15 17.58
C LEU A 47 -5.71 2.78 16.88
N ASP A 48 -6.71 2.61 16.01
CA ASP A 48 -6.90 1.36 15.27
C ASP A 48 -5.77 1.17 14.25
N SER A 49 -5.25 2.26 13.65
CA SER A 49 -4.06 2.23 12.79
C SER A 49 -2.85 1.68 13.54
N TYR A 50 -2.61 2.15 14.76
CA TYR A 50 -1.52 1.66 15.62
C TYR A 50 -1.71 0.18 15.98
N ILE A 51 -2.91 -0.20 16.46
CA ILE A 51 -3.21 -1.58 16.89
C ILE A 51 -3.05 -2.55 15.72
N MET A 52 -3.64 -2.24 14.56
CA MET A 52 -3.59 -3.11 13.39
C MET A 52 -2.18 -3.16 12.79
N SER A 53 -1.42 -2.07 12.82
CA SER A 53 -0.02 -2.07 12.37
C SER A 53 0.87 -3.04 13.12
N ASN A 54 0.59 -3.29 14.40
CA ASN A 54 1.34 -4.24 15.23
C ASN A 54 0.83 -5.68 15.09
N LYS A 55 -0.44 -5.87 14.66
CA LYS A 55 -1.06 -7.19 14.50
C LYS A 55 -0.90 -7.77 13.10
N LEU A 56 -1.00 -6.93 12.08
CA LEU A 56 -1.05 -7.34 10.67
C LEU A 56 0.35 -7.40 10.08
N VAL A 57 0.76 -8.62 9.72
CA VAL A 57 2.03 -8.94 9.09
C VAL A 57 1.81 -9.30 7.62
N GLU A 58 2.61 -8.71 6.74
CA GLU A 58 2.54 -8.93 5.30
C GLU A 58 2.98 -10.35 4.90
N GLY A 59 2.27 -10.94 3.94
CA GLY A 59 2.57 -12.22 3.32
C GLY A 59 1.98 -13.44 4.04
N GLN A 60 2.76 -14.05 4.93
CA GLN A 60 2.60 -15.46 5.29
C GLN A 60 1.47 -15.76 6.29
N VAL A 61 0.97 -14.75 7.02
CA VAL A 61 -0.04 -14.96 8.06
C VAL A 61 -1.43 -14.73 7.48
N SER A 62 -2.30 -15.73 7.63
CA SER A 62 -3.72 -15.60 7.31
C SER A 62 -4.50 -15.06 8.50
N TYR A 63 -5.47 -14.20 8.24
CA TYR A 63 -6.30 -13.58 9.26
C TYR A 63 -7.79 -13.82 8.97
N GLU A 64 -8.59 -13.98 10.02
CA GLU A 64 -10.04 -13.85 9.95
C GLU A 64 -10.44 -12.48 10.53
N PHE A 65 -11.20 -11.72 9.75
CA PHE A 65 -11.73 -10.41 10.10
C PHE A 65 -13.25 -10.48 10.27
N ASP A 66 -13.74 -9.94 11.38
CA ASP A 66 -15.16 -9.82 11.70
C ASP A 66 -15.52 -8.34 11.91
N ASP A 67 -16.79 -7.99 11.66
CA ASP A 67 -17.39 -6.70 12.01
C ASP A 67 -16.65 -5.49 11.39
N LEU A 68 -16.15 -5.64 10.16
CA LEU A 68 -15.61 -4.53 9.36
C LEU A 68 -16.73 -3.72 8.72
N SER A 69 -16.51 -2.41 8.56
CA SER A 69 -17.43 -1.54 7.81
C SER A 69 -17.04 -1.51 6.33
N ILE A 70 -18.01 -1.41 5.43
CA ILE A 70 -17.76 -1.29 3.98
C ILE A 70 -18.03 0.15 3.55
N GLN A 71 -17.12 0.74 2.77
CA GLN A 71 -17.27 2.07 2.18
C GLN A 71 -16.84 2.05 0.71
N THR A 72 -17.33 3.00 -0.09
CA THR A 72 -16.85 3.21 -1.45
C THR A 72 -15.47 3.86 -1.46
N VAL A 73 -14.62 3.45 -2.39
CA VAL A 73 -13.30 4.05 -2.59
C VAL A 73 -13.44 5.31 -3.44
N ASP A 74 -12.83 6.41 -3.00
CA ASP A 74 -12.66 7.58 -3.84
C ASP A 74 -11.73 7.24 -5.01
N LYS A 75 -12.21 7.49 -6.23
CA LYS A 75 -11.49 7.19 -7.47
C LYS A 75 -10.11 7.85 -7.52
N LEU A 76 -9.94 9.00 -6.86
CA LEU A 76 -8.67 9.74 -6.83
C LEU A 76 -7.58 9.02 -6.00
N TYR A 77 -7.97 8.16 -5.06
CA TYR A 77 -7.06 7.49 -4.13
C TYR A 77 -7.10 5.96 -4.28
N LYS A 78 -7.72 5.49 -5.35
CA LYS A 78 -7.95 4.08 -5.62
C LYS A 78 -6.66 3.40 -6.11
N LYS A 79 -6.12 2.51 -5.29
CA LYS A 79 -4.96 1.67 -5.65
C LYS A 79 -5.37 0.34 -6.28
N LEU A 80 -6.34 -0.34 -5.68
CA LEU A 80 -6.90 -1.59 -6.19
C LEU A 80 -8.13 -1.32 -7.07
N PRO A 81 -8.41 -2.18 -8.08
CA PRO A 81 -9.57 -2.02 -8.95
C PRO A 81 -10.92 -2.22 -8.23
N HIS A 82 -10.94 -2.71 -7.00
CA HIS A 82 -12.15 -2.93 -6.22
C HIS A 82 -12.88 -1.60 -5.90
N ALA A 83 -14.21 -1.56 -6.06
CA ALA A 83 -15.01 -0.34 -5.86
C ALA A 83 -15.21 0.05 -4.39
N TYR A 84 -15.00 -0.90 -3.49
CA TYR A 84 -15.19 -0.75 -2.05
C TYR A 84 -13.90 -0.98 -1.28
N GLN A 85 -13.85 -0.42 -0.08
CA GLN A 85 -12.83 -0.63 0.94
C GLN A 85 -13.47 -1.03 2.25
N LEU A 86 -12.68 -1.71 3.09
CA LEU A 86 -13.02 -2.11 4.43
C LEU A 86 -12.44 -1.10 5.41
N ILE A 87 -13.24 -0.70 6.39
CA ILE A 87 -12.84 0.22 7.45
C ILE A 87 -12.85 -0.53 8.77
N VAL A 88 -11.72 -0.49 9.47
CA VAL A 88 -11.60 -0.95 10.84
C VAL A 88 -12.39 -0.01 11.75
N ASN A 89 -13.17 -0.59 12.64
CA ASN A 89 -13.95 0.12 13.64
C ASN A 89 -13.75 -0.53 15.02
N LYS A 90 -14.33 0.08 16.06
CA LYS A 90 -14.20 -0.39 17.45
C LYS A 90 -14.71 -1.81 17.70
N ALA A 91 -15.64 -2.29 16.88
CA ALA A 91 -16.20 -3.64 17.00
C ALA A 91 -15.41 -4.69 16.20
N THR A 92 -14.52 -4.25 15.30
CA THR A 92 -13.74 -5.12 14.42
C THR A 92 -12.90 -6.08 15.25
N LYS A 93 -13.01 -7.38 14.94
CA LYS A 93 -12.18 -8.42 15.54
C LYS A 93 -11.31 -9.03 14.46
N VAL A 94 -10.03 -9.19 14.80
CA VAL A 94 -9.05 -9.81 13.92
C VAL A 94 -8.32 -10.88 14.71
N ARG A 95 -8.23 -12.07 14.13
CA ARG A 95 -7.48 -13.19 14.69
C ARG A 95 -6.64 -13.86 13.62
N GLU A 96 -5.45 -14.29 13.99
CA GLU A 96 -4.64 -15.16 13.15
C GLU A 96 -5.31 -16.52 13.02
N ILE A 97 -5.20 -17.10 11.84
CA ILE A 97 -5.70 -18.43 11.53
C ILE A 97 -4.63 -19.19 10.78
N ILE A 98 -4.55 -20.50 11.05
CA ILE A 98 -3.74 -21.40 10.24
C ILE A 98 -4.62 -21.82 9.07
N MET A 99 -4.28 -21.37 7.87
CA MET A 99 -4.94 -21.86 6.66
C MET A 99 -3.94 -22.04 5.53
N SER A 100 -4.04 -23.20 4.86
CA SER A 100 -3.24 -23.52 3.68
C SER A 100 -3.97 -23.00 2.45
N PHE A 101 -3.63 -21.78 2.04
CA PHE A 101 -4.10 -21.25 0.76
C PHE A 101 -2.94 -21.10 -0.21
N ASN A 102 -3.14 -21.56 -1.44
CA ASN A 102 -2.32 -21.19 -2.58
C ASN A 102 -2.82 -19.84 -3.12
N TYR A 103 -2.60 -18.75 -2.37
CA TYR A 103 -2.92 -17.41 -2.85
C TYR A 103 -1.86 -16.99 -3.86
N GLN A 104 -2.22 -16.97 -5.13
CA GLN A 104 -1.44 -16.22 -6.11
C GLN A 104 -1.77 -14.75 -5.90
N LEU A 105 -0.86 -14.01 -5.26
CA LEU A 105 -0.86 -12.56 -5.24
C LEU A 105 -0.94 -12.06 -6.68
N THR A 106 -2.16 -11.78 -7.13
CA THR A 106 -2.41 -11.24 -8.46
C THR A 106 -2.19 -9.74 -8.34
N TYR A 107 -0.93 -9.32 -8.44
CA TYR A 107 -0.62 -7.92 -8.61
C TYR A 107 -1.14 -7.47 -9.98
N TYR A 108 -1.82 -6.34 -10.04
CA TYR A 108 -2.26 -5.73 -11.29
C TYR A 108 -1.09 -4.97 -11.93
N VAL A 109 -0.08 -5.74 -12.35
CA VAL A 109 1.15 -5.21 -12.93
C VAL A 109 0.91 -4.93 -14.40
N ILE A 110 1.18 -3.71 -14.83
CA ILE A 110 1.25 -3.36 -16.25
C ILE A 110 2.69 -3.41 -16.74
N HIS A 111 2.87 -3.49 -18.05
CA HIS A 111 4.19 -3.31 -18.64
C HIS A 111 4.58 -1.83 -18.66
N LEU A 112 5.87 -1.55 -18.49
CA LEU A 112 6.42 -0.19 -18.45
C LEU A 112 6.11 0.62 -19.72
N ASN A 113 6.01 -0.05 -20.88
CA ASN A 113 5.63 0.57 -22.15
C ASN A 113 4.15 1.00 -22.21
N GLU A 114 3.31 0.52 -21.29
CA GLU A 114 1.90 0.91 -21.17
C GLU A 114 1.71 2.14 -20.28
N ILE A 115 2.76 2.67 -19.64
CA ILE A 115 2.62 3.86 -18.78
C ILE A 115 2.16 5.08 -19.58
N GLU A 116 2.61 5.24 -20.82
CA GLU A 116 2.30 6.42 -21.63
C GLU A 116 0.79 6.57 -21.94
N ILE A 117 0.04 5.46 -21.94
CA ILE A 117 -1.42 5.49 -22.17
C ILE A 117 -2.22 5.73 -20.89
N LEU A 118 -1.57 5.72 -19.73
CA LEU A 118 -2.24 6.00 -18.46
C LEU A 118 -2.53 7.51 -18.31
N PRO A 119 -3.68 7.87 -17.72
CA PRO A 119 -3.93 9.25 -17.31
C PRO A 119 -2.84 9.76 -16.36
N LEU A 120 -2.50 11.04 -16.46
CA LEU A 120 -1.59 11.69 -15.52
C LEU A 120 -2.07 11.48 -14.07
N ASN A 121 -1.14 11.21 -13.15
CA ASN A 121 -1.38 10.90 -11.74
C ASN A 121 -2.09 9.55 -11.45
N SER A 122 -2.15 8.64 -12.44
CA SER A 122 -2.60 7.26 -12.17
C SER A 122 -1.63 6.53 -11.24
N ILE A 123 -2.17 5.68 -10.36
CA ILE A 123 -1.41 4.76 -9.53
C ILE A 123 -1.39 3.41 -10.23
N THR A 124 -0.20 2.82 -10.40
CA THR A 124 -0.02 1.55 -11.09
C THR A 124 1.17 0.78 -10.52
N ASP A 125 1.14 -0.54 -10.69
CA ASP A 125 2.23 -1.44 -10.31
C ASP A 125 3.00 -1.87 -11.56
N VAL A 126 4.32 -1.82 -11.50
CA VAL A 126 5.20 -2.19 -12.63
C VAL A 126 6.42 -2.94 -12.10
N HIS A 127 6.73 -4.08 -12.71
CA HIS A 127 7.97 -4.80 -12.45
C HIS A 127 9.11 -4.18 -13.25
N MET A 128 10.16 -3.76 -12.55
CA MET A 128 11.27 -3.03 -13.17
C MET A 128 12.61 -3.44 -12.57
N LYS A 129 13.66 -3.32 -13.38
CA LYS A 129 15.04 -3.48 -12.93
C LYS A 129 15.73 -2.13 -12.83
N VAL A 130 16.48 -1.90 -11.74
CA VAL A 130 17.34 -0.73 -11.61
C VAL A 130 18.54 -0.89 -12.54
N LEU A 131 18.71 0.05 -13.47
CA LEU A 131 19.86 0.15 -14.37
C LEU A 131 20.95 1.07 -13.83
N ARG A 132 20.54 2.17 -13.19
CA ARG A 132 21.46 3.14 -12.60
C ARG A 132 20.83 3.79 -11.38
N ASP A 133 21.67 4.03 -10.39
CA ASP A 133 21.33 4.76 -9.18
C ASP A 133 22.16 6.04 -9.11
N TYR A 134 21.50 7.19 -9.02
CA TYR A 134 22.15 8.49 -9.00
C TYR A 134 22.47 8.99 -7.57
N GLY A 135 22.18 8.20 -6.55
CA GLY A 135 22.43 8.54 -5.15
C GLY A 135 21.39 9.47 -4.54
N ILE A 136 21.63 9.83 -3.28
CA ILE A 136 20.68 10.59 -2.46
C ILE A 136 21.01 12.09 -2.54
N THR A 137 19.98 12.89 -2.77
CA THR A 137 20.00 14.34 -2.63
C THR A 137 19.18 14.73 -1.42
N VAL A 138 19.70 15.64 -0.59
CA VAL A 138 18.98 16.24 0.53
C VAL A 138 18.67 17.68 0.17
N GLY A 139 17.47 18.15 0.47
CA GLY A 139 17.07 19.53 0.23
C GLY A 139 16.18 20.09 1.32
N ASN A 140 15.87 21.37 1.20
CA ASN A 140 14.97 22.10 2.07
C ASN A 140 14.04 22.94 1.20
N THR A 141 12.74 22.93 1.50
CA THR A 141 11.78 23.83 0.89
C THR A 141 10.83 24.36 1.96
N ASN A 142 10.76 25.68 2.13
CA ASN A 142 9.94 26.36 3.14
C ASN A 142 10.18 25.86 4.58
N GLY A 143 11.42 25.48 4.92
CA GLY A 143 11.78 24.96 6.23
C GLY A 143 11.60 23.45 6.39
N ASN A 144 10.94 22.79 5.43
CA ASN A 144 10.76 21.34 5.45
C ASN A 144 11.94 20.66 4.75
N LEU A 145 12.66 19.83 5.49
CA LEU A 145 13.72 18.98 4.96
C LEU A 145 13.12 17.81 4.19
N TRP A 146 13.73 17.46 3.05
CA TRP A 146 13.36 16.30 2.26
C TRP A 146 14.58 15.55 1.77
N THR A 147 14.42 14.25 1.55
CA THR A 147 15.41 13.41 0.86
C THR A 147 14.82 12.87 -0.44
N ARG A 148 15.65 12.82 -1.48
CA ARG A 148 15.27 12.39 -2.83
C ARG A 148 16.33 11.44 -3.36
N ARG A 149 15.92 10.38 -4.05
CA ARG A 149 16.82 9.50 -4.81
C ARG A 149 16.26 9.28 -6.20
N GLU A 150 17.09 9.48 -7.21
CA GLU A 150 16.70 9.24 -8.60
C GLU A 150 17.30 7.90 -9.07
N LEU A 151 16.44 7.09 -9.68
CA LEU A 151 16.79 5.80 -10.24
C LEU A 151 16.47 5.80 -11.74
N HIS A 152 17.37 5.25 -12.54
CA HIS A 152 17.06 4.84 -13.91
C HIS A 152 16.63 3.39 -13.88
N VAL A 153 15.40 3.12 -14.29
CA VAL A 153 14.80 1.79 -14.24
C VAL A 153 14.35 1.37 -15.63
N ALA A 154 14.32 0.06 -15.89
CA ALA A 154 13.90 -0.48 -17.17
C ALA A 154 13.14 -1.80 -17.04
N GLN A 155 12.31 -2.06 -18.05
CA GLN A 155 11.62 -3.33 -18.28
C GLN A 155 11.56 -3.54 -19.81
N ASP A 156 12.06 -4.69 -20.29
CA ASP A 156 11.97 -5.10 -21.70
C ASP A 156 12.40 -4.04 -22.74
N GLY A 157 13.42 -3.24 -22.41
CA GLY A 157 13.97 -2.18 -23.28
C GLY A 157 13.35 -0.79 -23.11
N ALA A 158 12.16 -0.69 -22.50
CA ALA A 158 11.60 0.57 -22.06
C ALA A 158 12.34 1.06 -20.80
N HIS A 159 12.51 2.39 -20.66
CA HIS A 159 13.28 2.98 -19.58
C HIS A 159 12.68 4.30 -19.10
N ILE A 160 12.62 4.49 -17.79
CA ILE A 160 12.08 5.70 -17.16
C ILE A 160 12.97 6.15 -16.00
N ARG A 161 12.79 7.41 -15.58
CA ARG A 161 13.34 7.90 -14.31
C ARG A 161 12.29 7.76 -13.21
N LEU A 162 12.66 7.04 -12.15
CA LEU A 162 11.86 6.89 -10.94
C LEU A 162 12.46 7.75 -9.83
N THR A 163 11.63 8.51 -9.14
CA THR A 163 12.06 9.33 -7.99
C THR A 163 11.47 8.76 -6.71
N LEU A 164 12.33 8.41 -5.76
CA LEU A 164 11.97 8.02 -4.40
C LEU A 164 12.13 9.22 -3.45
N TRP A 165 11.23 9.32 -2.47
CA TRP A 165 11.21 10.42 -1.50
C TRP A 165 11.20 9.94 -0.06
N ASN A 166 11.87 10.67 0.83
CA ASN A 166 11.81 10.51 2.29
C ASN A 166 11.99 9.05 2.74
N GLU A 167 10.99 8.47 3.40
CA GLU A 167 11.04 7.09 3.92
C GLU A 167 11.29 6.04 2.81
N GLN A 168 10.85 6.29 1.58
CA GLN A 168 11.09 5.38 0.45
C GLN A 168 12.58 5.23 0.16
N VAL A 169 13.36 6.30 0.36
CA VAL A 169 14.82 6.28 0.21
C VAL A 169 15.45 5.36 1.26
N LEU A 170 14.94 5.41 2.50
CA LEU A 170 15.43 4.57 3.60
C LEU A 170 15.06 3.10 3.42
N LEU A 171 13.83 2.83 2.96
CA LEU A 171 13.36 1.47 2.66
C LEU A 171 14.19 0.82 1.56
N TYR A 172 14.45 1.55 0.47
CA TYR A 172 15.28 1.06 -0.63
C TYR A 172 16.68 0.64 -0.15
N LEU A 173 17.31 1.42 0.74
CA LEU A 173 18.64 1.07 1.28
C LEU A 173 18.65 -0.25 2.05
N ARG A 174 17.55 -0.62 2.71
CA ARG A 174 17.46 -1.88 3.48
C ARG A 174 17.31 -3.13 2.63
N LEU A 175 16.96 -2.99 1.35
CA LEU A 175 16.79 -4.13 0.44
C LEU A 175 18.13 -4.62 -0.16
N PHE A 176 19.22 -3.86 0.02
CA PHE A 176 20.54 -4.15 -0.55
C PHE A 176 21.67 -4.27 0.49
N ILE A 177 21.30 -4.41 1.78
CA ILE A 177 22.21 -4.70 2.90
C ILE A 177 21.73 -6.00 3.56
#